data_AF-A0A238L053-F1
#
_entry.id   AF-A0A238L053-F1
#
_cell.length_a   1.000
_cell.length_b   1.000
_cell.length_c   1.000
_cell.angle_alpha   90.00
_cell.angle_beta   90.00
_cell.angle_gamma   90.00
#
_symmetry.space_group_name_H-M   'P 1'
#
loop_
_entity.id
_entity.type
_entity.pdbx_description
1 polymer ?
#
loop_
_entity_poly.entity_id
_entity_poly.type
_entity_poly.pdbx_seq_one_letter_code
_entity_poly.pdbx_strand_id
1 'polypeptide(L)' 'MDTSPALKPLILQKRKDFQFTAKDKLTDDNVFDENEFVYGTDACMNAGFGFW' A
#
# COMPACT_ATOMS: atom_id res chain seq x y z
N MET A 1 -24.34 26.11 10.39
CA MET A 1 -23.39 24.97 10.43
C MET A 1 -24.11 23.89 11.22
N ASP A 2 -24.72 22.93 10.53
CA ASP A 2 -25.48 21.85 11.17
C ASP A 2 -24.48 20.76 11.60
N THR A 3 -24.12 20.74 12.88
CA THR A 3 -23.15 19.80 13.48
C THR A 3 -23.86 18.64 14.20
N SER A 4 -25.13 18.40 13.87
CA SER A 4 -25.99 17.37 14.43
C SER A 4 -25.63 15.93 14.02
N PRO A 5 -25.14 15.66 12.79
CA PRO A 5 -24.85 14.30 12.38
C PRO A 5 -23.48 13.84 12.90
N ALA A 6 -23.48 12.69 13.59
CA ALA A 6 -22.26 12.07 14.09
C ALA A 6 -21.30 11.72 12.93
N LEU A 7 -20.01 12.01 13.12
CA LEU A 7 -18.93 11.62 12.22
C LEU A 7 -18.90 10.08 12.12
N LYS A 8 -18.97 9.54 10.91
CA LYS A 8 -18.79 8.08 10.73
C LYS A 8 -17.38 7.67 11.19
N PRO A 9 -17.23 6.45 11.75
CA PRO A 9 -15.93 5.95 12.16
C PRO A 9 -14.95 5.93 10.99
N LEU A 10 -13.66 6.03 11.30
CA LEU A 10 -12.55 5.99 10.33
C LEU A 10 -12.78 4.92 9.25
N ILE A 11 -12.93 5.35 8.00
CA ILE A 11 -13.15 4.48 6.86
C ILE A 11 -11.79 4.25 6.19
N LEU A 12 -11.36 2.99 6.14
CA LEU A 12 -10.21 2.57 5.35
C LEU A 12 -10.70 2.18 3.95
N GLN A 13 -10.40 3.00 2.96
CA GLN A 13 -10.64 2.71 1.56
C GLN A 13 -9.42 2.01 0.98
N LYS A 14 -9.48 0.68 0.85
CA LYS A 14 -8.45 -0.11 0.19
C LYS A 14 -8.74 -0.20 -1.31
N ARG A 15 -7.80 0.28 -2.15
CA ARG A 15 -7.87 0.08 -3.62
C ARG A 15 -7.00 -1.08 -4.07
N LYS A 16 -5.86 -1.28 -3.41
CA LYS A 16 -4.95 -2.40 -3.65
C LYS A 16 -4.35 -2.83 -2.31
N ASP A 17 -4.60 -4.08 -1.93
CA ASP A 17 -3.98 -4.69 -0.75
C ASP A 17 -2.47 -4.87 -0.96
N PHE A 18 -1.73 -5.05 0.13
CA PHE A 18 -0.29 -5.19 0.10
C PHE A 18 0.14 -6.38 -0.76
N GLN A 19 0.88 -6.09 -1.82
CA GLN A 19 1.54 -7.11 -2.62
C GLN A 19 3.04 -7.00 -2.43
N PHE A 20 3.60 -8.02 -1.81
CA PHE A 20 5.04 -8.13 -1.64
C PHE A 20 5.65 -8.85 -2.84
N THR A 21 6.61 -8.20 -3.50
CA THR A 21 7.36 -8.78 -4.61
C THR A 21 8.83 -8.80 -4.23
N ALA A 22 9.40 -9.99 -4.09
CA ALA A 22 10.83 -10.18 -3.90
C ALA A 22 11.49 -10.61 -5.20
N LYS A 23 12.61 -9.97 -5.53
CA LYS A 23 13.57 -10.42 -6.55
C LYS A 23 14.87 -10.82 -5.85
N ASP A 24 14.79 -11.95 -5.15
CA ASP A 24 15.86 -12.52 -4.32
C ASP A 24 16.56 -13.71 -4.99
N LYS A 25 16.19 -14.07 -6.22
CA LYS A 25 16.76 -15.24 -6.89
C LYS A 25 18.16 -14.94 -7.41
N LEU A 26 19.08 -15.87 -7.20
CA LEU A 26 20.46 -15.82 -7.71
C LEU A 26 20.57 -15.80 -9.25
N THR A 27 19.47 -16.05 -9.95
CA THR A 27 19.38 -16.03 -11.42
C THR A 27 18.80 -14.73 -11.97
N ASP A 28 18.40 -13.78 -11.11
CA ASP A 28 17.92 -12.47 -11.58
C ASP A 28 19.10 -11.63 -12.08
N ASP A 29 18.90 -10.94 -13.21
CA ASP A 29 19.94 -10.10 -13.84
C ASP A 29 20.49 -9.05 -12.86
N ASN A 30 19.63 -8.52 -11.98
CA ASN A 30 20.01 -7.55 -10.93
C ASN A 30 21.02 -8.11 -9.93
N VAL A 31 20.94 -9.40 -9.61
CA VAL A 31 21.86 -10.06 -8.68
C VAL A 31 23.17 -10.38 -9.39
N PHE A 32 23.11 -10.73 -10.68
CA PHE A 32 24.30 -11.08 -11.45
C PHE A 32 25.16 -9.87 -11.84
N ASP A 33 24.55 -8.81 -12.37
CA ASP A 33 25.29 -7.60 -12.80
C ASP A 33 25.68 -6.70 -11.62
N GLU A 34 24.77 -6.48 -10.67
CA GLU A 34 24.92 -5.44 -9.63
C GLU A 34 25.04 -6.00 -8.20
N ASN A 35 24.95 -7.32 -8.00
CA ASN A 35 24.93 -7.98 -6.68
C ASN A 35 23.89 -7.38 -5.71
N GLU A 36 22.74 -6.93 -6.23
CA GLU A 36 21.69 -6.30 -5.42
C GLU A 36 20.41 -7.14 -5.39
N PHE A 37 19.85 -7.32 -4.19
CA PHE A 37 18.53 -7.93 -4.00
C PHE A 37 17.45 -6.85 -3.88
N VAL A 38 16.45 -6.92 -4.75
CA VAL A 38 15.41 -5.88 -4.84
C VAL A 38 14.11 -6.38 -4.21
N TYR A 39 13.54 -5.55 -3.34
CA TYR A 39 12.27 -5.81 -2.67
C TYR A 39 11.29 -4.67 -2.93
N GLY A 40 10.13 -5.01 -3.47
CA GLY A 40 9.06 -4.07 -3.77
C GLY A 40 7.83 -4.38 -2.93
N THR A 41 7.21 -3.34 -2.38
CA THR A 41 5.86 -3.43 -1.81
C THR A 41 4.97 -2.44 -2.53
N ASP A 42 3.87 -2.93 -3.07
CA ASP A 42 2.84 -2.09 -3.66
C ASP A 42 1.58 -2.18 -2.80
N ALA A 43 1.09 -1.02 -2.37
CA ALA A 43 -0.21 -0.89 -1.74
C ALA A 43 -0.78 0.50 -2.00
N CYS A 44 -2.09 0.59 -2.19
CA CYS A 44 -2.79 1.86 -2.36
C CYS A 44 -4.03 1.87 -1.47
N MET A 45 -4.00 2.74 -0.46
CA MET A 45 -5.06 2.89 0.51
C MET A 45 -5.22 4.35 0.93
N ASN A 46 -6.44 4.71 1.27
CA ASN A 46 -6.80 6.03 1.79
C ASN A 46 -7.56 5.85 3.10
N ALA A 47 -7.30 6.71 4.08
CA ALA A 47 -7.98 6.68 5.37
C ALA A 47 -8.57 8.06 5.63
N GLY A 48 -9.84 8.10 6.01
CA GLY A 48 -10.50 9.36 6.25
C GLY A 48 -11.83 9.21 6.98
N PHE A 49 -12.39 10.36 7.34
CA PHE A 49 -13.73 10.44 7.88
C PHE A 49 -14.73 10.59 6.75
N GLY A 50 -15.75 9.73 6.74
CA GLY A 50 -16.88 9.90 5.83
C GLY A 50 -17.76 11.06 6.31
N PHE A 51 -17.60 12.22 5.68
CA PHE A 51 -18.58 13.30 5.78
C PHE A 51 -19.78 12.96 4.89
N TRP A 52 -21.00 13.21 5.40
CA TRP A 52 -22.25 13.00 4.66
C TRP A 52 -22.46 14.08 3.61
#